data_AF-A0A443SUF9-F1
#
_entry.id   AF-A0A443SUF9-F1
#
_cell.length_a   1.000
_cell.length_b   1.000
_cell.length_c   1.000
_cell.angle_alpha   90.00
_cell.angle_beta   90.00
_cell.angle_gamma   90.00
#
_symmetry.space_group_name_H-M   'P 1'
#
loop_
_entity.id
_entity.type
_entity.pdbx_description
1 polymer ?
#
loop_
_entity_poly.entity_id
_entity_poly.type
_entity_poly.pdbx_seq_one_letter_code
_entity_poly.pdbx_strand_id
1 'polypeptide(L)'
;MAKKFERLSKNLRQMKFMQRSKIISETATEEENVLKKVIESSGKEMYTFLDGFEFCENLKYGRMSFKGMNIDIEKLMKENETEEDVEREEVDVTREQMTKRMLNESEISESDRHKRPKRKRTKYIRPVDDN
;
A
#
# COMPACT_ATOMS: atom_id res chain seq x y z
N MET A 1 -5.38 -51.73 -31.18
CA MET A 1 -4.81 -52.26 -29.92
C MET A 1 -5.14 -51.28 -28.81
N ALA A 2 -6.09 -51.61 -27.94
CA ALA A 2 -6.54 -50.71 -26.87
C ALA A 2 -5.45 -50.64 -25.78
N LYS A 3 -4.92 -49.45 -25.54
CA LYS A 3 -3.87 -49.19 -24.55
C LYS A 3 -4.49 -49.42 -23.17
N LYS A 4 -4.20 -50.59 -22.58
CA LYS A 4 -4.61 -51.00 -21.23
C LYS A 4 -3.85 -50.16 -20.19
N PHE A 5 -4.13 -48.86 -20.15
CA PHE A 5 -3.80 -48.07 -18.98
C PHE A 5 -4.88 -48.37 -17.94
N GLU A 6 -4.57 -49.34 -17.10
CA GLU A 6 -5.25 -49.64 -15.86
C GLU A 6 -5.41 -48.34 -15.07
N ARG A 7 -6.62 -47.78 -15.14
CA ARG A 7 -7.03 -46.63 -14.35
C ARG A 7 -6.85 -46.97 -12.88
N LEU A 8 -6.16 -46.11 -12.14
CA LEU A 8 -6.03 -46.23 -10.68
C LEU A 8 -7.41 -46.36 -10.02
N SER A 9 -7.47 -47.09 -8.90
CA SER A 9 -8.72 -47.29 -8.17
C SER A 9 -9.30 -45.94 -7.72
N LYS A 10 -10.64 -45.86 -7.63
CA LYS A 10 -11.34 -44.62 -7.22
C LYS A 10 -10.83 -44.11 -5.87
N ASN A 11 -10.59 -45.01 -4.92
CA ASN A 11 -10.09 -44.70 -3.58
C ASN A 11 -8.67 -44.11 -3.62
N LEU A 12 -7.80 -44.63 -4.49
CA LEU A 12 -6.45 -44.12 -4.65
C LEU A 12 -6.44 -42.70 -5.25
N ARG A 13 -7.31 -42.44 -6.24
CA ARG A 13 -7.45 -41.10 -6.87
C ARG A 13 -8.03 -40.04 -5.92
N GLN A 14 -8.82 -40.46 -4.93
CA GLN A 14 -9.39 -39.59 -3.91
C GLN A 14 -8.40 -39.23 -2.79
N MET A 15 -7.23 -39.89 -2.75
CA MET A 15 -6.22 -39.53 -1.76
C MET A 15 -5.64 -38.14 -2.04
N LYS A 16 -5.41 -37.40 -0.94
CA LYS A 16 -4.99 -35.99 -0.99
C LYS A 16 -3.73 -35.77 -1.84
N PHE A 17 -2.78 -36.71 -1.83
CA PHE A 17 -1.56 -36.55 -2.63
C PHE A 17 -1.83 -36.62 -4.14
N MET A 18 -2.71 -37.52 -4.61
CA MET A 18 -3.10 -37.58 -6.01
C MET A 18 -3.86 -36.33 -6.45
N GLN A 19 -4.74 -35.80 -5.59
CA GLN A 19 -5.46 -34.57 -5.86
C GLN A 19 -4.53 -33.36 -5.93
N ARG A 20 -3.58 -33.23 -4.98
CA ARG A 20 -2.58 -32.15 -4.99
C ARG A 20 -1.74 -32.19 -6.26
N SER A 21 -1.21 -33.35 -6.66
CA SER A 21 -0.43 -33.48 -7.88
C SER A 21 -1.24 -33.14 -9.14
N LYS A 22 -2.52 -33.52 -9.19
CA LYS A 22 -3.42 -33.17 -10.30
C LYS A 22 -3.63 -31.65 -10.38
N ILE A 23 -3.95 -31.02 -9.26
CA ILE A 23 -4.15 -29.56 -9.19
C ILE A 23 -2.88 -28.84 -9.64
N ILE A 24 -1.71 -29.21 -9.12
CA ILE A 24 -0.43 -28.60 -9.50
C ILE A 24 -0.15 -28.74 -11.00
N SER A 25 -0.43 -29.91 -11.58
CA SER A 25 -0.26 -30.11 -13.03
C SER A 25 -1.25 -29.29 -13.86
N GLU A 26 -2.49 -29.15 -13.39
CA GLU A 26 -3.52 -28.38 -14.10
C GLU A 26 -3.21 -26.88 -14.03
N THR A 27 -2.83 -26.35 -12.87
CA THR A 27 -2.43 -24.95 -12.71
C THR A 27 -1.21 -24.59 -13.56
N ALA A 28 -0.19 -25.46 -13.61
CA ALA A 28 0.98 -25.24 -14.45
C ALA A 28 0.62 -25.16 -15.94
N THR A 29 -0.29 -26.03 -16.41
CA THR A 29 -0.75 -25.97 -17.81
C THR A 29 -1.63 -24.77 -18.10
N GLU A 30 -2.44 -24.34 -17.13
CA GLU A 30 -3.27 -23.14 -17.27
C GLU A 30 -2.39 -21.88 -17.35
N GLU A 31 -1.36 -21.76 -16.51
CA GLU A 31 -0.38 -20.67 -16.55
C GLU A 31 0.34 -20.59 -17.90
N GLU A 32 0.82 -21.72 -18.43
CA GLU A 32 1.44 -21.75 -19.77
C GLU A 32 0.48 -21.32 -20.88
N ASN A 33 -0.79 -21.71 -20.80
CA ASN A 33 -1.79 -21.36 -21.79
C ASN A 33 -2.21 -19.89 -21.70
N VAL A 34 -2.25 -19.31 -20.50
CA VAL A 34 -2.48 -17.88 -20.31
C VAL A 34 -1.33 -17.07 -20.90
N LEU A 35 -0.08 -17.46 -20.61
CA LEU A 35 1.10 -16.78 -21.16
C LEU A 35 1.13 -16.82 -22.70
N LYS A 36 0.81 -17.97 -23.31
CA LYS A 36 0.71 -18.09 -24.78
C LYS A 36 -0.35 -17.17 -25.38
N LYS A 37 -1.54 -17.09 -24.76
CA LYS A 37 -2.62 -16.18 -25.20
C LYS A 37 -2.27 -14.70 -25.07
N VAL A 38 -1.54 -14.33 -24.02
CA VAL A 38 -1.06 -12.95 -23.81
C VAL A 38 -0.03 -12.57 -24.88
N ILE A 39 0.89 -13.48 -25.22
CA ILE A 39 1.88 -13.24 -26.28
C ILE A 39 1.20 -13.11 -27.65
N GLU A 40 0.20 -13.95 -27.96
CA GLU A 40 -0.54 -13.91 -29.24
C GLU A 40 -1.43 -12.67 -29.41
N SER A 41 -1.87 -12.05 -28.32
CA SER A 41 -2.72 -10.85 -28.33
C SER A 41 -1.96 -9.53 -28.33
N SER A 42 -0.63 -9.56 -28.11
CA SER A 42 0.24 -8.36 -28.02
C SER A 42 0.38 -7.54 -29.31
N GLY A 43 -0.24 -7.95 -30.42
CA GLY A 43 -0.15 -7.28 -31.72
C GLY A 43 -1.21 -6.20 -31.99
N LYS A 44 -2.20 -6.00 -31.10
CA LYS A 44 -3.32 -5.09 -31.36
C LYS A 44 -3.79 -4.40 -30.08
N GLU A 45 -3.12 -3.32 -29.71
CA GLU A 45 -3.69 -2.11 -29.10
C GLU A 45 -2.53 -1.22 -28.61
N MET A 46 -2.52 0.06 -29.01
CA MET A 46 -1.48 1.03 -28.62
C MET A 46 -1.70 1.62 -27.22
N TYR A 47 -2.85 1.30 -26.61
CA TYR A 47 -3.27 1.83 -25.32
C TYR A 47 -4.22 0.84 -24.64
N THR A 48 -4.01 0.63 -23.34
CA THR A 48 -4.82 -0.23 -22.48
C THR A 48 -5.60 0.64 -21.51
N PHE A 49 -6.90 0.44 -21.44
CA PHE A 49 -7.74 1.02 -20.38
C PHE A 49 -7.68 0.09 -19.17
N LEU A 50 -7.26 0.65 -18.02
CA LEU A 50 -7.16 -0.07 -16.75
C LEU A 50 -8.29 0.43 -15.84
N ASP A 51 -9.06 -0.50 -15.27
CA ASP A 51 -10.07 -0.22 -14.26
C ASP A 51 -9.41 -0.09 -12.88
N GLY A 52 -8.55 0.92 -12.71
CA GLY A 52 -7.83 1.14 -11.46
C GLY A 52 -7.04 2.44 -11.44
N PHE A 53 -6.90 3.03 -10.25
CA PHE A 53 -6.12 4.26 -10.03
C PHE A 53 -4.69 3.97 -9.52
N GLU A 54 -4.33 2.69 -9.37
CA GLU A 54 -3.01 2.25 -8.89
C GLU A 54 -1.85 2.84 -9.70
N PHE A 55 -2.07 3.10 -10.99
CA PHE A 55 -1.06 3.70 -11.87
C PHE A 55 -1.01 5.23 -11.77
N CYS A 56 -2.10 5.88 -11.40
CA CYS A 56 -2.22 7.34 -11.36
C CYS A 56 -1.76 7.92 -10.02
N GLU A 57 -1.91 7.17 -8.94
CA GLU A 57 -1.54 7.58 -7.59
C GLU A 57 -0.54 6.57 -7.02
N ASN A 58 0.62 7.05 -6.57
CA ASN A 58 1.64 6.25 -5.87
C ASN A 58 1.12 5.86 -4.46
N LEU A 59 0.04 5.07 -4.44
CA LEU A 59 -0.68 4.68 -3.24
C LEU A 59 0.18 3.74 -2.40
N LYS A 60 0.31 4.09 -1.12
CA LYS A 60 0.95 3.21 -0.14
C LYS A 60 0.04 2.03 0.19
N TYR A 61 0.66 0.96 0.69
CA TYR A 61 -0.08 -0.19 1.19
C TYR A 61 -1.09 0.23 2.27
N GLY A 62 -2.37 -0.11 2.06
CA GLY A 62 -3.48 0.46 2.83
C GLY A 62 -3.60 0.00 4.29
N ARG A 63 -2.89 -1.05 4.73
CA ARG A 63 -2.91 -1.47 6.14
C ARG A 63 -1.70 -0.90 6.86
N MET A 64 -1.96 -0.01 7.82
CA MET A 64 -0.93 0.61 8.64
C MET A 64 -1.10 0.32 10.13
N SER A 65 0.01 0.23 10.85
CA SER A 65 0.12 -0.03 12.28
C SER A 65 1.34 0.68 12.81
N PHE A 66 1.23 1.22 14.02
CA PHE A 66 2.29 2.02 14.62
C PHE A 66 2.55 1.55 16.05
N LYS A 67 3.77 1.81 16.55
CA LYS A 67 4.15 1.63 17.96
C LYS A 67 3.91 0.20 18.48
N GLY A 68 4.09 -0.82 17.65
CA GLY A 68 3.99 -2.22 18.04
C GLY A 68 2.56 -2.72 18.24
N MET A 69 1.54 -2.00 17.78
CA MET A 69 0.14 -2.45 17.89
C MET A 69 -0.13 -3.73 17.08
N ASN A 70 0.59 -3.92 15.98
CA ASN A 70 0.56 -5.14 15.19
C ASN A 70 1.90 -5.37 14.48
N ILE A 71 2.72 -6.26 15.03
CA ILE A 71 4.07 -6.55 14.53
C ILE A 71 4.04 -7.13 13.12
N ASP A 72 3.02 -7.92 12.78
CA ASP A 72 2.95 -8.55 11.47
C ASP A 72 2.61 -7.53 10.38
N ILE A 73 1.73 -6.57 10.68
CA ILE A 73 1.44 -5.47 9.74
C ILE A 73 2.64 -4.53 9.64
N GLU A 74 3.37 -4.24 10.73
CA GLU A 74 4.60 -3.43 10.69
C GLU A 74 5.70 -4.06 9.83
N LYS A 75 5.89 -5.38 9.90
CA LYS A 75 6.81 -6.08 9.00
C LYS A 75 6.38 -5.96 7.55
N LEU A 76 5.09 -6.16 7.28
CA LEU A 76 4.51 -6.11 5.94
C LEU A 76 4.59 -4.69 5.35
N MET A 77 4.46 -3.64 6.17
CA MET A 77 4.74 -2.27 5.74
C MET A 77 6.20 -2.07 5.36
N LYS A 78 7.14 -2.51 6.18
CA LYS A 78 8.59 -2.38 5.88
C LYS A 78 9.00 -3.11 4.61
N GLU A 79 8.40 -4.27 4.34
CA GLU A 79 8.65 -5.02 3.09
C GLU A 79 8.12 -4.27 1.85
N ASN A 80 7.10 -3.43 2.02
CA ASN A 80 6.46 -2.66 0.95
C ASN A 80 6.94 -1.19 0.89
N GLU A 81 7.84 -0.76 1.76
CA GLU A 81 8.46 0.56 1.69
C GLU A 81 9.41 0.63 0.49
N THR A 82 9.28 1.68 -0.31
CA THR A 82 10.18 1.96 -1.43
C THR A 82 11.37 2.80 -0.96
N GLU A 83 12.49 2.81 -1.70
CA GLU A 83 13.68 3.60 -1.34
C GLU A 83 13.37 5.10 -1.14
N GLU A 84 12.42 5.64 -1.91
CA GLU A 84 11.93 7.03 -1.76
C GLU A 84 11.18 7.30 -0.43
N ASP A 85 10.63 6.26 0.19
CA ASP A 85 9.96 6.39 1.48
C ASP A 85 10.96 6.39 2.64
N VAL A 86 12.08 5.69 2.49
CA VAL A 86 13.18 5.67 3.46
C VAL A 86 13.91 7.02 3.50
N GLU A 87 14.11 7.67 2.35
CA GLU A 87 14.69 9.02 2.31
C GLU A 87 13.78 10.09 2.91
N ARG A 88 12.47 9.83 2.97
CA ARG A 88 11.46 10.69 3.60
C ARG A 88 11.27 10.40 5.09
N GLU A 89 12.10 9.55 5.70
CA GLU A 89 12.11 9.41 7.15
C GLU A 89 12.28 10.78 7.81
N GLU A 90 11.41 11.04 8.79
CA GLU A 90 11.38 12.30 9.53
C GLU A 90 12.74 12.49 10.24
N VAL A 91 13.62 13.29 9.62
CA VAL A 91 14.87 13.67 10.26
C VAL A 91 14.54 14.49 11.49
N ASP A 92 14.85 13.95 12.67
CA ASP A 92 14.72 14.66 13.93
C ASP A 92 15.45 16.00 13.85
N VAL A 93 14.68 17.09 13.85
CA VAL A 93 15.25 18.43 13.78
C VAL A 93 15.85 18.76 15.14
N THR A 94 17.17 18.92 15.18
CA THR A 94 17.87 19.33 16.41
C THR A 94 17.44 20.73 16.83
N ARG A 95 17.49 21.01 18.14
CA ARG A 95 17.09 22.31 18.71
C ARG A 95 17.77 23.49 18.00
N GLU A 96 19.04 23.34 17.66
CA GLU A 96 19.84 24.37 16.98
C GLU A 96 19.38 24.63 15.53
N GLN A 97 18.86 23.61 14.84
CA GLN A 97 18.30 23.77 13.50
C GLN A 97 16.92 24.43 13.54
N MET A 98 16.08 24.08 14.53
CA MET A 98 14.80 24.73 14.78
C MET A 98 14.98 26.22 15.10
N THR A 99 15.93 26.59 15.97
CA THR A 99 16.16 28.00 16.31
C THR A 99 16.58 28.82 15.10
N LYS A 100 17.45 28.29 14.24
CA LYS A 100 17.88 28.98 13.00
C LYS A 100 16.72 29.23 12.04
N ARG A 101 15.83 28.25 11.83
CA ARG A 101 14.63 28.44 10.98
C ARG A 101 13.69 29.52 11.54
N MET A 102 13.43 29.46 12.85
CA MET A 102 12.56 30.43 13.52
C MET A 102 13.14 31.85 13.48
N LEU A 103 14.47 32.00 13.61
CA LEU A 103 15.14 33.30 13.48
C LEU A 103 14.99 33.87 12.06
N ASN A 104 15.26 33.05 11.04
CA ASN A 104 15.10 33.46 9.63
C ASN A 104 13.64 33.85 9.30
N GLU A 105 12.65 33.13 9.82
CA GLU A 105 11.23 33.48 9.65
C GLU A 105 10.82 34.71 10.46
N SER A 106 11.44 34.95 11.61
CA SER A 106 11.15 36.10 12.46
C SER A 106 11.56 37.42 11.80
N GLU A 107 12.68 37.44 11.06
CA GLU A 107 13.14 38.59 10.28
C GLU A 107 12.15 39.00 9.17
N ILE A 108 11.44 38.03 8.59
CA ILE A 108 10.40 38.27 7.57
C ILE A 108 9.11 38.81 8.20
N SER A 109 8.84 38.53 9.47
CA SER A 109 7.57 38.84 10.15
C SER A 109 7.52 40.18 10.90
N GLU A 110 8.66 40.79 11.22
CA GLU A 110 8.69 42.03 12.02
C GLU A 110 8.10 43.24 11.30
N SER A 111 8.16 43.24 9.98
CA SER A 111 7.56 44.27 9.11
C SER A 111 6.03 44.28 9.11
N ASP A 112 5.37 43.16 9.47
CA ASP A 112 3.92 42.97 9.36
C ASP A 112 3.16 42.83 10.70
N ARG A 113 3.87 42.63 11.82
CA ARG A 113 3.24 42.45 13.15
C ARG A 113 2.62 43.73 13.71
N HIS A 114 3.08 44.90 13.27
CA HIS A 114 2.61 46.20 13.78
C HIS A 114 1.28 46.68 13.16
N LYS A 115 0.72 45.98 12.17
CA LYS A 115 -0.51 46.39 11.47
C LYS A 115 -1.75 45.56 11.78
N ARG A 116 -1.65 44.47 12.56
CA ARG A 116 -2.78 43.56 12.77
C ARG A 116 -3.57 43.92 14.05
N PRO A 117 -4.90 44.16 13.96
CA PRO A 117 -5.71 44.44 15.14
C PRO A 117 -5.79 43.22 16.06
N LYS A 118 -5.53 43.41 17.36
CA LYS A 118 -5.62 42.34 18.37
C LYS A 118 -7.10 41.92 18.53
N ARG A 119 -7.43 40.70 18.10
CA ARG A 119 -8.79 40.14 18.27
C ARG A 119 -9.01 39.83 19.76
N LYS A 120 -10.11 40.33 20.32
CA LYS A 120 -10.52 39.98 21.69
C LYS A 120 -10.96 38.52 21.72
N ARG A 121 -10.39 37.72 22.63
CA ARG A 121 -10.82 36.33 22.84
C ARG A 121 -12.21 36.35 23.47
N THR A 122 -13.18 35.71 22.83
CA THR A 122 -14.48 35.46 23.44
C THR A 122 -14.29 34.45 24.58
N LYS A 123 -14.92 34.72 25.73
CA LYS A 123 -14.88 33.81 26.88
C LYS A 123 -15.72 32.58 26.53
N TYR A 124 -15.20 31.39 26.82
CA TYR A 124 -15.93 30.14 26.65
C TYR A 124 -17.16 30.11 27.57
N ILE A 125 -18.33 29.86 27.00
CA ILE A 125 -19.57 29.65 27.73
C ILE A 125 -19.86 28.16 27.64
N ARG A 126 -19.96 27.49 28.80
CA ARG A 126 -20.35 26.08 28.84
C ARG A 126 -21.81 25.95 28.39
N PRO A 127 -22.15 24.96 27.55
CA PRO A 127 -23.53 24.65 27.24
C PRO A 127 -24.29 24.33 28.53
N VAL A 128 -25.53 24.82 28.63
CA VAL A 128 -26.44 24.43 29.70
C VAL A 128 -27.10 23.14 29.25
N ASP A 129 -27.04 22.08 30.06
CA ASP A 129 -27.76 20.86 29.79
C ASP A 129 -29.26 21.12 30.02
N ASP A 130 -30.07 20.94 28.98
CA ASP A 130 -31.53 21.07 29.06
C ASP A 130 -32.09 19.87 29.84
N ASN A 131 -32.75 20.14 30.98
CA ASN A 131 -33.44 19.16 31.83
C ASN A 131 -34.75 18.66 31.22
#